data_AF-A0A7K3ZR39-F1
#
_entry.id   AF-A0A7K3ZR39-F1
#
_cell.length_a   1.000
_cell.length_b   1.000
_cell.length_c   1.000
_cell.angle_alpha   90.00
_cell.angle_beta   90.00
_cell.angle_gamma   90.00
#
_symmetry.space_group_name_H-M   'P 1'
#
loop_
_entity.id
_entity.type
_entity.pdbx_description
1 polymer ?
#
loop_
_entity_poly.entity_id
_entity_poly.type
_entity_poly.pdbx_seq_one_letter_code
_entity_poly.pdbx_strand_id
1 'polypeptide(L)' 'MKKPSNRTLIVIAIIAGVAAFCTLVLPYMLCPQWYIPKANASTGYTAPVTAEGWALMIAGFVFVGIATVCLKLRKLD' A
#
# COMPACT_ATOMS: atom_id res chain seq x y z
N MET A 1 25.68 10.74 7.33
CA MET A 1 24.89 10.10 6.26
C MET A 1 24.51 11.15 5.23
N LYS A 2 24.75 10.94 3.93
CA LYS A 2 24.32 11.89 2.87
C LYS A 2 22.80 11.75 2.66
N LYS A 3 22.07 12.85 2.62
CA LYS A 3 20.65 12.84 2.27
C LYS A 3 20.48 12.35 0.81
N PRO A 4 19.53 11.45 0.52
CA PRO A 4 19.21 11.08 -0.85
C PRO A 4 18.68 12.29 -1.64
N SER A 5 18.93 12.34 -2.94
CA SER A 5 18.48 13.47 -3.77
C SER A 5 16.94 13.51 -3.90
N ASN A 6 16.38 14.70 -4.15
CA ASN A 6 14.94 14.86 -4.40
C ASN A 6 14.42 13.96 -5.53
N ARG A 7 15.21 13.75 -6.60
CA ARG A 7 14.85 12.82 -7.69
C ARG A 7 14.80 11.38 -7.20
N THR A 8 15.77 10.97 -6.38
CA THR A 8 15.81 9.62 -5.78
C THR A 8 14.59 9.37 -4.89
N LEU A 9 14.21 10.33 -4.04
CA LEU A 9 13.04 10.22 -3.17
C LEU A 9 11.73 10.08 -3.95
N ILE A 10 11.58 10.82 -5.06
CA ILE A 10 10.40 10.72 -5.94
C ILE A 10 10.34 9.33 -6.60
N VAL A 11 11.45 8.83 -7.13
CA VAL A 11 11.50 7.52 -7.77
C VAL A 11 11.14 6.41 -6.79
N ILE A 12 11.69 6.45 -5.57
CA ILE A 12 11.34 5.49 -4.52
C ILE A 12 9.85 5.59 -4.16
N ALA A 13 9.30 6.80 -4.02
CA ALA A 13 7.89 6.99 -3.72
C ALA A 13 6.96 6.44 -4.82
N ILE A 14 7.33 6.60 -6.10
CA ILE A 14 6.57 6.05 -7.23
C ILE A 14 6.62 4.51 -7.21
N ILE A 15 7.81 3.92 -7.06
CA ILE A 15 7.96 2.47 -7.01
C ILE A 15 7.17 1.89 -5.83
N ALA A 16 7.27 2.50 -4.65
CA ALA A 16 6.50 2.11 -3.49
C ALA A 16 4.98 2.28 -3.72
N GLY A 17 4.54 3.35 -4.40
CA GLY A 17 3.14 3.53 -4.79
C GLY A 17 2.64 2.44 -5.73
N VAL A 18 3.43 2.05 -6.73
CA VAL A 18 3.09 0.94 -7.64
C VAL A 18 3.04 -0.39 -6.87
N ALA A 19 4.02 -0.65 -6.00
CA ALA A 19 4.02 -1.85 -5.16
C ALA A 19 2.79 -1.90 -4.25
N ALA A 20 2.45 -0.78 -3.60
CA ALA A 20 1.25 -0.65 -2.78
C ALA A 20 -0.02 -0.97 -3.58
N PHE A 21 -0.15 -0.42 -4.79
CA PHE A 21 -1.27 -0.73 -5.70
C PHE A 21 -1.32 -2.23 -6.02
N CYS A 22 -0.19 -2.84 -6.37
CA CYS A 22 -0.10 -4.26 -6.68
C CYS A 22 -0.44 -5.17 -5.50
N THR A 23 -0.23 -4.72 -4.26
CA THR A 23 -0.52 -5.53 -3.06
C THR A 23 -1.89 -5.24 -2.43
N LEU A 24 -2.49 -4.07 -2.68
CA LEU A 24 -3.78 -3.69 -2.09
C LEU A 24 -4.94 -3.86 -3.08
N VAL A 25 -4.73 -3.47 -4.34
CA VAL A 25 -5.81 -3.39 -5.34
C VAL A 25 -5.88 -4.64 -6.20
N LEU A 26 -4.74 -5.09 -6.76
CA LEU A 26 -4.74 -6.26 -7.65
C LEU A 26 -5.26 -7.54 -6.98
N PRO A 27 -4.91 -7.87 -5.72
CA PRO A 27 -5.38 -9.11 -5.12
C PRO A 27 -6.90 -9.10 -4.89
N TYR A 28 -7.49 -7.93 -4.65
CA TYR A 28 -8.94 -7.77 -4.57
C TYR A 28 -9.63 -8.09 -5.91
N MET A 29 -9.01 -7.70 -7.03
CA MET A 29 -9.56 -7.95 -8.38
C MET A 29 -9.30 -9.37 -8.88
N LEU A 30 -8.11 -9.92 -8.62
CA LEU A 30 -7.65 -11.19 -9.19
C LEU A 30 -7.91 -12.39 -8.28
N CYS A 31 -8.01 -12.16 -6.96
CA CYS A 31 -8.21 -13.21 -5.97
C CYS A 31 -9.34 -12.81 -4.99
N PRO A 32 -10.57 -12.55 -5.49
CA PRO A 32 -11.69 -12.12 -4.66
C PRO A 32 -12.04 -13.12 -3.55
N GLN A 33 -11.72 -14.40 -3.71
CA GLN A 33 -11.88 -15.44 -2.69
C GLN A 33 -11.06 -15.20 -1.41
N TRP A 34 -10.03 -14.35 -1.46
CA TRP A 34 -9.24 -13.97 -0.28
C TRP A 34 -9.91 -12.90 0.58
N TYR A 35 -11.02 -12.34 0.12
CA TYR A 35 -11.72 -11.23 0.75
C TYR A 35 -13.19 -11.59 0.99
N ILE A 36 -13.71 -11.22 2.16
CA ILE A 36 -15.16 -11.26 2.41
C ILE A 36 -15.64 -9.82 2.54
N PRO A 37 -16.70 -9.43 1.81
CA PRO A 37 -17.40 -8.19 2.10
C PRO A 37 -17.97 -8.28 3.52
N LYS A 38 -17.45 -7.48 4.46
CA LYS A 38 -18.02 -7.41 5.81
C LYS A 38 -19.32 -6.62 5.68
N ALA A 39 -20.44 -7.33 5.77
CA ALA A 39 -21.81 -6.83 5.64
C ALA A 39 -22.25 -5.87 6.77
N ASN A 40 -21.38 -5.02 7.30
CA ASN A 40 -21.80 -3.91 8.13
C ASN A 40 -22.22 -2.76 7.22
N ALA A 41 -23.54 -2.54 7.13
CA ALA A 41 -24.16 -1.55 6.26
C ALA A 41 -23.64 -0.12 6.50
N SER A 42 -23.04 0.16 7.66
CA SER A 42 -22.52 1.48 8.02
C SER A 42 -21.11 1.78 7.48
N THR A 43 -20.30 0.76 7.18
CA THR A 43 -18.86 0.96 6.88
C THR A 43 -18.39 0.35 5.57
N GLY A 44 -19.16 -0.55 4.94
CA GLY A 44 -18.95 -0.98 3.55
C GLY A 44 -17.50 -1.35 3.16
N TYR A 45 -16.76 -2.05 4.02
CA TYR A 45 -15.37 -2.43 3.74
C TYR A 45 -15.22 -3.94 3.54
N THR A 46 -14.26 -4.32 2.70
CA THR A 46 -13.85 -5.70 2.46
C THR A 46 -12.66 -6.01 3.37
N ALA A 47 -12.72 -7.14 4.06
CA ALA A 47 -11.63 -7.59 4.93
C ALA A 47 -11.05 -8.90 4.36
N PRO A 48 -9.73 -9.09 4.44
CA PRO A 48 -9.14 -10.38 4.11
C PRO A 48 -9.65 -11.48 5.05
N VAL A 49 -9.82 -12.68 4.51
CA VAL A 49 -10.24 -13.86 5.29
C VAL A 49 -9.24 -15.01 5.26
N THR A 50 -8.27 -14.91 4.38
CA THR A 50 -7.13 -15.82 4.32
C THR A 50 -5.88 -15.13 4.88
N ALA A 51 -4.91 -15.92 5.33
CA ALA A 51 -3.64 -15.41 5.84
C ALA A 51 -2.88 -14.64 4.74
N GLU A 52 -2.98 -15.10 3.50
CA GLU A 52 -2.37 -14.48 2.31
C GLU A 52 -2.95 -13.08 2.05
N GLY A 53 -4.28 -12.94 2.15
CA GLY A 53 -4.92 -11.63 1.99
C GLY A 53 -4.52 -10.64 3.09
N TRP A 54 -4.35 -11.12 4.34
CA TRP A 54 -3.82 -10.29 5.42
C TRP A 54 -2.35 -9.91 5.19
N ALA A 55 -1.52 -10.84 4.74
CA ALA A 55 -0.11 -10.58 4.44
C ALA A 55 0.05 -9.53 3.33
N LEU A 56 -0.71 -9.64 2.24
CA LEU A 56 -0.71 -8.66 1.15
C LEU A 56 -1.21 -7.30 1.59
N MET A 57 -2.26 -7.26 2.42
CA MET A 57 -2.77 -6.01 2.96
C MET A 57 -1.72 -5.29 3.84
N ILE A 58 -1.06 -6.02 4.74
CA ILE A 58 0.00 -5.47 5.60
C ILE A 58 1.17 -4.96 4.75
N ALA A 59 1.63 -5.77 3.78
CA ALA A 59 2.71 -5.37 2.87
C ALA A 59 2.37 -4.09 2.10
N GLY A 60 1.13 -3.97 1.63
CA GLY A 60 0.65 -2.78 0.95
C GLY A 60 0.66 -1.53 1.81
N PHE A 61 0.21 -1.62 3.06
CA PHE A 61 0.29 -0.50 3.99
C PHE A 61 1.73 -0.07 4.29
N VAL A 62 2.67 -1.02 4.36
CA VAL A 62 4.10 -0.70 4.50
C VAL A 62 4.59 0.11 3.29
N PHE A 63 4.23 -0.29 2.07
CA PHE A 63 4.60 0.46 0.87
C PHE A 63 3.98 1.86 0.81
N VAL A 64 2.71 2.01 1.23
CA VAL A 64 2.07 3.33 1.39
C VAL A 64 2.85 4.19 2.39
N GLY A 65 3.25 3.60 3.52
CA GLY A 65 4.08 4.26 4.54
C GLY A 65 5.41 4.75 3.97
N ILE A 66 6.14 3.90 3.24
CA ILE A 66 7.40 4.24 2.58
C ILE A 66 7.19 5.40 1.60
N ALA A 67 6.18 5.31 0.72
CA ALA A 67 5.88 6.37 -0.25
C ALA A 67 5.57 7.70 0.45
N THR A 68 4.78 7.67 1.52
CA THR A 68 4.39 8.85 2.31
C THR A 68 5.60 9.49 2.99
N VAL A 69 6.47 8.68 3.60
CA VAL A 69 7.70 9.17 4.24
C VAL A 69 8.63 9.78 3.20
N CYS A 70 8.85 9.13 2.05
CA CYS A 70 9.70 9.68 0.98
C CYS A 70 9.17 11.02 0.44
N LEU A 71 7.86 11.15 0.24
CA LEU A 71 7.24 12.40 -0.21
C LEU A 71 7.30 13.49 0.87
N LYS A 72 7.18 13.12 2.15
CA LYS A 72 7.30 14.06 3.27
C LYS A 72 8.74 14.58 3.39
N LEU A 73 9.74 13.71 3.30
CA LEU A 73 11.14 14.09 3.35
C LEU A 73 11.52 15.05 2.21
N ARG A 74 10.97 14.83 1.00
CA ARG A 74 11.14 15.75 -0.14
C ARG A 74 10.61 17.17 0.16
N LYS A 75 9.48 17.32 0.85
CA LYS A 75 8.87 18.64 1.13
C LYS A 75 9.67 19.48 2.15
N LEU A 76 10.64 18.87 2.84
CA LEU A 76 11.46 19.53 3.86
C LEU A 76 12.82 20.02 3.31
N ASP A 77 13.12 19.72 2.04
CA ASP A 77 14.30 20.19 1.31
C ASP A 77 13.92 21.32 0.34
#